data_AF-A0A5C5Q9A4-F1
#
_entry.id   AF-A0A5C5Q9A4-F1
#
_cell.length_a   1.000
_cell.length_b   1.000
_cell.length_c   1.000
_cell.angle_alpha   90.00
_cell.angle_beta   90.00
_cell.angle_gamma   90.00
#
_symmetry.space_group_name_H-M   'P 1'
#
loop_
_entity.id
_entity.type
_entity.pdbx_description
1 polymer ?
#
loop_
_entity_poly.entity_id
_entity_poly.type
_entity_poly.pdbx_seq_one_letter_code
_entity_poly.pdbx_strand_id
1 'polypeptide(L)'
;MRTEDKLREGKNGTEFKASDGEWYPLKDADMAHNKDAVKWWNYKGRHLGAKSPEVRKWMLDSKNYTLDHYSINRSAGAKLGETYLPPLK
;
A
#
# COMPACT_ATOMS: atom_id res chain seq x y z
N MET A 1 -2.50 -1.96 13.18
CA MET A 1 -3.82 -2.31 12.60
C MET A 1 -4.91 -2.52 13.65
N ARG A 2 -4.94 -3.59 14.48
CA ARG A 2 -5.96 -3.69 15.57
C ARG A 2 -5.77 -2.65 16.69
N THR A 3 -4.57 -2.11 16.83
CA THR A 3 -4.18 -1.12 17.84
C THR A 3 -4.29 0.33 17.38
N GLU A 4 -4.76 0.59 16.15
CA GLU A 4 -4.79 1.94 15.55
C GLU A 4 -6.21 2.52 15.43
N ASP A 5 -7.22 1.94 16.10
CA ASP A 5 -8.64 2.29 15.95
C ASP A 5 -9.15 2.27 14.48
N LYS A 6 -8.45 1.55 13.61
CA LYS A 6 -8.78 1.38 12.18
C LYS A 6 -9.54 0.10 11.88
N LEU A 7 -9.87 -0.68 12.91
CA LEU A 7 -10.68 -1.89 12.81
C LEU A 7 -11.81 -1.81 13.83
N ARG A 8 -13.02 -2.21 13.44
CA ARG A 8 -14.18 -2.29 14.32
C ARG A 8 -15.03 -3.51 13.99
N GLU A 9 -15.87 -3.92 14.93
CA GLU A 9 -16.95 -4.86 14.64
C GLU A 9 -18.16 -4.09 14.10
N GLY A 10 -18.51 -4.34 12.85
CA GLY A 10 -19.69 -3.80 12.19
C GLY A 10 -20.86 -4.77 12.20
N LYS A 11 -21.96 -4.38 11.56
CA LYS A 11 -23.21 -5.18 11.52
C LYS A 11 -23.03 -6.55 10.83
N ASN A 12 -22.07 -6.63 9.91
CA ASN A 12 -21.81 -7.80 9.06
C ASN A 12 -20.41 -8.41 9.33
N GLY A 13 -19.82 -8.14 10.49
CA GLY A 13 -18.47 -8.60 10.88
C GLY A 13 -17.44 -7.48 10.90
N THR A 14 -16.16 -7.85 10.91
CA THR A 14 -15.05 -6.89 11.03
C THR A 14 -14.99 -5.93 9.84
N GLU A 15 -14.94 -4.64 10.13
CA GLU A 15 -14.77 -3.54 9.19
C GLU A 15 -13.43 -2.82 9.44
N PHE A 16 -12.91 -2.17 8.40
CA PHE A 16 -11.72 -1.33 8.49
C PHE A 16 -12.01 0.09 7.97
N LYS A 17 -11.28 1.08 8.50
CA LYS A 17 -11.37 2.47 8.02
C LYS A 17 -10.40 2.67 6.86
N ALA A 18 -10.92 2.93 5.67
CA ALA A 18 -10.16 3.17 4.45
C ALA A 18 -9.58 4.61 4.42
N SER A 19 -8.80 4.90 3.38
CA SER A 19 -8.10 6.19 3.22
C SER A 19 -9.04 7.37 2.94
N ASP A 20 -10.25 7.12 2.44
CA ASP A 20 -11.34 8.09 2.28
C ASP A 20 -12.05 8.43 3.62
N GLY A 21 -11.73 7.70 4.69
CA GLY A 21 -12.33 7.88 6.01
C GLY A 21 -13.61 7.06 6.23
N GLU A 22 -14.07 6.33 5.22
CA GLU A 22 -15.25 5.47 5.30
C GLU A 22 -14.89 4.08 5.83
N TRP A 23 -15.91 3.37 6.33
CA TRP A 23 -15.75 2.02 6.86
C TRP A 23 -16.24 0.98 5.86
N TYR A 24 -15.36 0.02 5.54
CA TYR A 24 -15.65 -1.05 4.59
C TYR A 24 -15.48 -2.43 5.24
N PRO A 25 -16.20 -3.46 4.78
CA PRO A 25 -15.99 -4.84 5.21
C PRO A 25 -14.55 -5.30 4.95
N LEU A 26 -13.94 -6.05 5.87
CA LEU A 26 -12.55 -6.52 5.72
C LEU A 26 -12.31 -7.34 4.43
N LYS A 27 -13.35 -8.00 3.89
CA LYS A 27 -13.28 -8.71 2.59
C LYS A 27 -12.99 -7.81 1.39
N ASP A 28 -13.24 -6.51 1.52
CA ASP A 28 -13.05 -5.50 0.48
C ASP A 28 -11.72 -4.73 0.67
N ALA A 29 -10.86 -5.21 1.58
CA ALA A 29 -9.57 -4.60 1.86
C ALA A 29 -8.46 -5.16 0.95
N ASP A 30 -7.64 -4.27 0.40
CA ASP A 30 -6.32 -4.59 -0.13
C ASP A 30 -5.23 -4.00 0.79
N MET A 31 -4.04 -4.60 0.77
CA MET A 31 -2.84 -4.00 1.38
C MET A 31 -2.28 -2.91 0.46
N ALA A 32 -2.55 -1.65 0.79
CA ALA A 32 -2.04 -0.49 0.08
C ALA A 32 -0.66 -0.09 0.63
N HIS A 33 0.26 0.31 -0.24
CA HIS A 33 1.51 0.90 0.24
C HIS A 33 1.26 2.31 0.78
N ASN A 34 1.84 2.65 1.93
CA ASN A 34 1.77 3.99 2.53
C ASN A 34 2.43 5.06 1.65
N LYS A 35 3.39 4.65 0.82
CA LYS A 35 4.02 5.46 -0.22
C LYS A 35 3.93 4.70 -1.53
N ASP A 36 3.48 5.36 -2.59
CA ASP A 36 3.33 4.76 -3.91
C ASP A 36 4.60 4.01 -4.34
N ALA A 37 4.43 2.73 -4.66
CA ALA A 37 5.55 1.83 -4.95
C ALA A 37 6.34 2.29 -6.18
N VAL A 38 5.66 2.75 -7.24
CA VAL A 38 6.31 3.27 -8.45
C VAL A 38 7.12 4.53 -8.17
N LYS A 39 6.58 5.45 -7.36
CA LYS A 39 7.25 6.69 -6.98
C LYS A 39 8.46 6.44 -6.10
N TRP A 40 8.34 5.51 -5.13
CA TRP A 40 9.46 5.09 -4.30
C TRP A 40 10.55 4.39 -5.12
N TRP A 41 10.16 3.54 -6.06
CA TRP A 41 11.10 2.87 -6.96
C TRP A 41 11.86 3.89 -7.82
N ASN A 42 11.14 4.80 -8.48
CA ASN A 42 11.71 5.82 -9.35
C ASN A 42 12.65 6.77 -8.60
N TYR A 43 12.33 7.12 -7.35
CA TYR A 43 13.13 8.02 -6.51
C TYR A 43 14.30 7.33 -5.80
N LYS A 44 14.15 6.09 -5.33
CA LYS A 44 15.13 5.42 -4.44
C LYS A 44 15.41 3.99 -4.86
N GLY A 45 14.38 3.17 -5.06
CA GLY A 45 14.54 1.72 -5.26
C GLY A 45 15.45 1.36 -6.43
N ARG A 46 15.31 2.07 -7.57
CA ARG A 46 16.10 1.80 -8.78
C ARG A 46 17.60 2.01 -8.62
N HIS A 47 18.04 2.82 -7.65
CA HIS A 47 19.45 3.06 -7.34
C HIS A 47 20.07 1.95 -6.48
N LEU A 48 19.23 1.17 -5.77
CA LEU A 48 19.67 0.09 -4.90
C LEU A 48 19.88 -1.23 -5.67
N GLY A 49 19.26 -1.34 -6.85
CA GLY A 49 19.35 -2.49 -7.75
C GLY A 49 18.11 -3.38 -7.67
N ALA A 50 17.75 -4.00 -8.79
CA ALA A 50 16.60 -4.89 -8.84
C ALA A 50 16.79 -6.08 -7.90
N LYS A 51 15.81 -6.34 -7.02
CA LYS A 51 15.83 -7.42 -6.03
C LYS A 51 16.98 -7.34 -4.99
N SER A 52 17.59 -6.17 -4.79
CA SER A 52 18.59 -5.98 -3.74
C SER A 52 18.01 -6.30 -2.35
N PRO A 53 18.83 -6.69 -1.36
CA PRO A 53 18.36 -6.92 0.01
C PRO A 53 17.56 -5.75 0.58
N GLU A 54 17.94 -4.52 0.26
CA GLU A 54 17.27 -3.29 0.69
C GLU A 54 15.91 -3.11 0.03
N VAL A 55 15.80 -3.37 -1.28
CA VAL A 55 14.52 -3.34 -1.99
C VAL A 55 13.59 -4.41 -1.44
N ARG A 56 14.08 -5.64 -1.23
CA ARG A 56 13.27 -6.71 -0.65
C ARG A 56 12.83 -6.38 0.78
N LYS A 57 13.72 -5.81 1.59
CA LYS A 57 13.39 -5.35 2.94
C LYS A 57 12.27 -4.31 2.91
N TRP A 58 12.32 -3.36 1.98
CA TRP A 58 11.25 -2.35 1.84
C TRP A 58 9.93 -2.98 1.39
N MET A 59 9.94 -3.85 0.38
CA MET A 59 8.74 -4.53 -0.12
C MET A 59 8.10 -5.48 0.90
N LEU A 60 8.86 -6.04 1.84
CA LEU A 60 8.38 -7.03 2.81
C LEU A 60 8.10 -6.44 4.21
N ASP A 61 8.46 -5.19 4.44
CA ASP A 61 8.19 -4.54 5.73
C ASP A 61 6.72 -4.17 5.83
N SER A 62 6.01 -4.85 6.74
CA SER A 62 4.59 -4.64 6.98
C SER A 62 4.25 -3.21 7.42
N LYS A 63 5.23 -2.45 7.95
CA LYS A 63 5.06 -1.03 8.31
C LYS A 63 4.89 -0.13 7.09
N ASN A 64 5.22 -0.60 5.89
CA ASN A 64 5.01 0.13 4.64
C ASN A 64 3.60 -0.02 4.08
N TYR A 65 2.71 -0.74 4.77
CA TYR A 65 1.36 -1.02 4.27
C TYR A 65 0.28 -0.57 5.24
N THR A 66 -0.88 -0.22 4.68
CA THR A 66 -2.13 -0.02 5.40
C THR A 66 -3.27 -0.70 4.67
N LEU A 67 -4.39 -0.95 5.35
CA LEU A 67 -5.59 -1.46 4.67
C LEU A 67 -6.26 -0.30 3.96
N ASP A 68 -6.62 -0.50 2.71
CA ASP A 68 -7.45 0.43 1.96
C ASP A 68 -8.48 -0.33 1.13
N HIS A 69 -9.55 0.36 0.73
CA HIS A 69 -10.55 -0.25 -0.14
C HIS A 69 -9.91 -0.57 -1.50
N TYR A 70 -10.12 -1.80 -2.00
CA TYR A 70 -9.45 -2.29 -3.22
C TYR A 70 -9.59 -1.33 -4.41
N SER A 71 -10.76 -0.71 -4.57
CA SER A 71 -11.02 0.22 -5.68
C SER A 71 -10.21 1.52 -5.53
N ILE A 72 -10.06 2.01 -4.30
CA ILE A 72 -9.31 3.24 -4.01
C ILE A 72 -7.84 2.99 -4.25
N ASN A 73 -7.28 1.95 -3.61
CA ASN A 73 -5.89 1.54 -3.73
C ASN A 73 -5.47 1.35 -5.20
N ARG A 74 -6.25 0.58 -5.98
CA ARG A 74 -5.95 0.32 -7.39
C ARG A 74 -6.03 1.58 -8.26
N SER A 75 -6.98 2.48 -7.96
CA SER A 75 -7.10 3.74 -8.69
C SER A 75 -6.00 4.75 -8.34
N ALA A 76 -5.48 4.73 -7.10
CA ALA A 76 -4.47 5.68 -6.63
C ALA A 76 -3.19 5.56 -7.47
N GLY A 77 -2.71 4.34 -7.69
CA GLY A 77 -1.55 4.09 -8.55
C GLY A 77 -1.75 4.56 -9.99
N ALA A 78 -2.94 4.32 -10.56
CA ALA A 78 -3.27 4.75 -11.92
C ALA A 78 -3.27 6.29 -12.08
N LYS A 79 -3.70 7.02 -11.04
CA LYS A 79 -3.75 8.50 -11.04
C LYS A 79 -2.38 9.16 -11.03
N LEU A 80 -1.31 8.45 -10.68
CA LEU A 80 0.05 9.00 -10.67
C LEU A 80 0.59 9.31 -12.06
N GLY A 81 0.14 8.58 -13.09
CA GLY A 81 0.69 8.69 -14.45
C GLY A 81 2.17 8.27 -14.54
N GLU A 82 2.71 7.60 -13.52
CA GLU A 82 4.09 7.14 -13.46
C GLU A 82 4.20 5.66 -13.87
N THR A 83 5.27 5.31 -14.57
CA THR A 83 5.67 3.93 -14.86
C THR A 83 7.00 3.61 -14.20
N TYR A 84 7.28 2.32 -13.99
CA TYR A 84 8.54 1.88 -13.42
C TYR A 84 9.70 2.14 -14.39
N LEU A 85 10.69 2.91 -13.95
CA LEU A 85 11.92 3.12 -14.70
C LEU A 85 12.88 1.93 -14.54
N PRO A 86 13.82 1.71 -15.47
CA PRO A 86 14.79 0.62 -15.35
C PRO A 86 15.72 0.79 -14.12
N PRO A 87 16.22 -0.31 -13.52
CA PRO A 87 17.22 -0.26 -12.46
C PRO A 87 18.52 0.38 -12.97
N LEU A 88 19.25 1.05 -12.09
CA LEU A 88 20.52 1.72 -12.39
C LEU A 88 21.74 0.94 -11.88
N LYS A 89 21.50 -0.15 -11.15
CA LYS A 89 22.51 -1.02 -10.55
C LYS A 89 22.11 -2.47 -10.74
#